data_AF-G3GGH5-F1
#
_entry.id   AF-G3GGH5-F1
#
_cell.length_a   1.000
_cell.length_b   1.000
_cell.length_c   1.000
_cell.angle_alpha   90.00
_cell.angle_beta   90.00
_cell.angle_gamma   90.00
#
_symmetry.space_group_name_H-M   'P 1'
#
loop_
_entity.id
_entity.type
_entity.pdbx_description
1 polymer ?
#
loop_
_entity_poly.entity_id
_entity_poly.type
_entity_poly.pdbx_seq_one_letter_code
_entity_poly.pdbx_strand_id
1 'polypeptide(L)'
;MTYLFLLCLTLFLLTFFYFFAFNQDLIAPPVVMSVMFLISSVFALINVQNWNIEYSGLAYLLIISGIIVFSMPLLALNSPSLNTKIKVTDRLIDIQFWKIALTIIVDLVILYLYRREIHNLALSHGYTGSNFQWFFRNATSYEGELTVRTSIRVLIRIIDVSAYIFGYTFINNFFIYSHKRSKDLLLLVPFLIFISKTLLSGGRLDIIKILIAYVVMAYIQQKRKVGWDKVISHKYMRLGFVGLIAGIPTFYYSLFLSGRSTTRTVFESISTYLGGSIQHFNQYIQNPIGVAEVFGDESFVAIMNILGNLGFVNYNSTVHLEFRQLGITMGNVYTFFRRPWHDFGLVGMYIFSFVVGVFFAIFYLKLRKSRAGFKLDIHTIIYSYFFYWIFLSSIEQYSFTTISLFTLVFIVLVYLMAFFYWNLDFHRGKLVIKLSDTSIKSEN
;
A
#
# COMPACT_ATOMS: atom_id res chain seq x y z
N MET A 1 -5.51 -9.53 -29.89
CA MET A 1 -4.06 -9.30 -29.66
C MET A 1 -3.60 -7.86 -29.92
N THR A 2 -3.97 -7.23 -31.04
CA THR A 2 -3.44 -5.92 -31.48
C THR A 2 -3.52 -4.81 -30.42
N TYR A 3 -4.67 -4.62 -29.77
CA TYR A 3 -4.83 -3.57 -28.76
C TYR A 3 -4.05 -3.82 -27.46
N LEU A 4 -3.83 -5.07 -27.06
CA LEU A 4 -3.02 -5.38 -25.87
C LEU A 4 -1.53 -5.13 -26.14
N PHE A 5 -1.07 -5.47 -27.34
CA PHE A 5 0.30 -5.12 -27.76
C PHE A 5 0.47 -3.58 -27.81
N LEU A 6 -0.51 -2.87 -28.39
CA LEU A 6 -0.51 -1.41 -28.41
C LEU A 6 -0.52 -0.82 -26.99
N LEU A 7 -1.29 -1.41 -26.06
CA LEU A 7 -1.29 -1.03 -24.65
C LEU A 7 0.13 -1.14 -24.05
N CYS A 8 0.80 -2.27 -24.22
CA CYS A 8 2.16 -2.47 -23.74
C CYS A 8 3.14 -1.44 -24.33
N LEU A 9 3.06 -1.21 -25.65
CA LEU A 9 3.94 -0.24 -26.33
C LEU A 9 3.70 1.19 -25.84
N THR A 10 2.44 1.63 -25.77
CA THR A 10 2.09 2.97 -25.29
C THR A 10 2.47 3.15 -23.82
N LEU A 11 2.27 2.14 -22.96
CA LEU A 11 2.70 2.19 -21.56
C LEU A 11 4.22 2.23 -21.41
N PHE A 12 4.96 1.55 -22.28
CA PHE A 12 6.42 1.63 -22.31
C PHE A 12 6.89 3.05 -22.65
N LEU A 13 6.34 3.63 -23.71
CA LEU A 13 6.63 5.01 -24.11
C LEU A 13 6.23 6.03 -23.03
N LEU A 14 5.05 5.85 -22.42
CA LEU A 14 4.54 6.72 -21.37
C LEU A 14 5.41 6.64 -20.09
N THR A 15 5.85 5.43 -19.74
CA THR A 15 6.79 5.22 -18.62
C THR A 15 8.11 5.91 -18.87
N PHE A 16 8.67 5.77 -20.08
CA PHE A 16 9.90 6.45 -20.46
C PHE A 16 9.71 7.97 -20.38
N PHE A 17 8.62 8.50 -20.96
CA PHE A 17 8.27 9.91 -20.87
C PHE A 17 8.23 10.41 -19.42
N TYR A 18 7.48 9.75 -18.52
CA TYR A 18 7.41 10.16 -17.12
C TYR A 18 8.75 10.04 -16.41
N PHE A 19 9.53 8.99 -16.69
CA PHE A 19 10.85 8.83 -16.08
C PHE A 19 11.75 10.04 -16.36
N PHE A 20 11.77 10.57 -17.59
CA PHE A 20 12.54 11.78 -17.89
C PHE A 20 11.84 13.06 -17.43
N ALA A 21 10.52 13.17 -17.53
CA ALA A 21 9.76 14.34 -17.07
C ALA A 21 9.93 14.59 -15.56
N PHE A 22 10.21 13.54 -14.78
CA PHE A 22 10.47 13.62 -13.34
C PHE A 22 11.94 13.45 -12.97
N ASN A 23 12.88 13.82 -13.87
CA ASN A 23 14.33 13.80 -13.62
C ASN A 23 14.84 12.46 -13.09
N GLN A 24 14.35 11.36 -13.66
CA GLN A 24 14.72 9.99 -13.30
C GLN A 24 14.35 9.61 -11.86
N ASP A 25 13.33 10.26 -11.28
CA ASP A 25 12.78 9.89 -9.98
C ASP A 25 11.85 8.68 -10.10
N LEU A 26 12.36 7.53 -9.68
CA LEU A 26 11.68 6.23 -9.73
C LEU A 26 10.43 6.12 -8.84
N ILE A 27 10.27 6.96 -7.81
CA ILE A 27 9.08 6.92 -6.94
C ILE A 27 8.10 8.06 -7.22
N ALA A 28 8.35 8.87 -8.25
CA ALA A 28 7.35 9.83 -8.70
C ALA A 28 6.04 9.07 -9.02
N PRO A 29 4.89 9.45 -8.44
CA PRO A 29 3.66 8.68 -8.56
C PRO A 29 3.27 8.30 -10.00
N PRO A 30 3.36 9.19 -11.01
CA PRO A 30 3.12 8.84 -12.42
C PRO A 30 4.04 7.75 -12.96
N VAL A 31 5.33 7.77 -12.59
CA VAL A 31 6.32 6.77 -13.01
C VAL A 31 5.95 5.41 -12.43
N VAL A 32 5.62 5.34 -11.14
CA VAL A 32 5.25 4.08 -10.49
C VAL A 32 3.94 3.53 -11.08
N MET A 33 2.92 4.38 -11.26
CA MET A 33 1.65 3.94 -11.86
C MET A 33 1.89 3.35 -13.26
N SER A 34 2.62 4.05 -14.13
CA SER A 34 2.84 3.59 -15.50
C SER A 34 3.70 2.31 -15.56
N VAL A 35 4.73 2.19 -14.71
CA VAL A 35 5.56 0.98 -14.59
C VAL A 35 4.72 -0.22 -14.16
N MET A 36 3.84 -0.05 -13.17
CA MET A 36 3.03 -1.15 -12.65
C MET A 36 1.99 -1.61 -13.68
N PHE A 37 1.36 -0.69 -14.41
CA PHE A 37 0.50 -1.03 -15.54
C PHE A 37 1.27 -1.70 -16.69
N LEU A 38 2.50 -1.27 -16.97
CA LEU A 38 3.35 -1.90 -17.99
C LEU A 38 3.67 -3.36 -17.60
N ILE A 39 4.13 -3.60 -16.37
CA ILE A 39 4.42 -4.95 -15.86
C ILE A 39 3.18 -5.83 -15.99
N SER A 40 2.04 -5.36 -15.49
CA SER A 40 0.78 -6.10 -15.54
C SER A 40 0.34 -6.42 -16.97
N SER A 41 0.49 -5.46 -17.90
CA SER A 41 0.11 -5.66 -19.30
C SER A 41 1.03 -6.64 -20.01
N VAL A 42 2.33 -6.67 -19.67
CA VAL A 42 3.27 -7.69 -20.16
C VAL A 42 2.87 -9.09 -19.69
N PHE A 43 2.51 -9.26 -18.41
CA PHE A 43 2.03 -10.55 -17.91
C PHE A 43 0.72 -10.99 -18.59
N ALA A 44 -0.18 -10.06 -18.87
CA ALA A 44 -1.38 -10.35 -19.66
C ALA A 44 -1.02 -10.74 -21.10
N LEU A 45 -0.07 -10.04 -21.73
CA LEU A 45 0.38 -10.34 -23.10
C LEU A 45 0.98 -11.74 -23.22
N ILE A 46 1.80 -12.16 -22.25
CA ILE A 46 2.39 -13.51 -22.20
C ILE A 46 1.31 -14.59 -22.07
N ASN A 47 0.18 -14.28 -21.41
CA ASN A 47 -0.90 -15.23 -21.16
C ASN A 47 -2.09 -15.10 -22.13
N VAL A 48 -1.92 -14.44 -23.28
CA VAL A 48 -3.03 -14.24 -24.23
C VAL A 48 -3.67 -15.55 -24.68
N GLN A 49 -2.85 -16.57 -24.98
CA GLN A 49 -3.36 -17.88 -25.39
C GLN A 49 -4.01 -18.59 -24.20
N ASN A 50 -3.35 -18.57 -23.04
CA ASN A 50 -3.83 -19.24 -21.82
C ASN A 50 -5.17 -18.69 -21.31
N TRP A 51 -5.41 -17.39 -21.49
CA TRP A 51 -6.63 -16.72 -21.01
C TRP A 51 -7.60 -16.36 -22.12
N ASN A 52 -7.32 -16.76 -23.37
CA ASN A 52 -8.09 -16.43 -24.57
C ASN A 52 -8.43 -14.92 -24.66
N ILE A 53 -7.39 -14.07 -24.64
CA ILE A 53 -7.57 -12.62 -24.51
C ILE A 53 -7.91 -11.96 -25.85
N GLU A 54 -9.16 -11.52 -25.96
CA GLU A 54 -9.61 -10.55 -26.96
C GLU A 54 -9.70 -9.15 -26.34
N TYR A 55 -8.61 -8.39 -26.45
CA TYR A 55 -8.51 -7.07 -25.83
C TYR A 55 -9.24 -5.98 -26.63
N SER A 56 -10.12 -5.24 -25.96
CA SER A 56 -10.91 -4.16 -26.54
C SER A 56 -10.13 -2.85 -26.68
N GLY A 57 -10.44 -2.07 -27.74
CA GLY A 57 -9.89 -0.73 -27.92
C GLY A 57 -10.34 0.26 -26.85
N LEU A 58 -11.55 0.10 -26.30
CA LEU A 58 -12.05 0.93 -25.22
C LEU A 58 -11.25 0.71 -23.94
N ALA A 59 -11.00 -0.52 -23.50
CA ALA A 59 -10.17 -0.79 -22.32
C ALA A 59 -8.76 -0.20 -22.46
N TYR A 60 -8.16 -0.32 -23.66
CA TYR A 60 -6.89 0.34 -23.98
C TYR A 60 -6.96 1.87 -23.79
N LEU A 61 -7.95 2.53 -24.39
CA LEU A 61 -8.11 3.99 -24.30
C LEU A 61 -8.32 4.45 -22.86
N LEU A 62 -9.14 3.75 -22.08
CA LEU A 62 -9.45 4.10 -20.69
C LEU A 62 -8.22 4.00 -19.78
N ILE A 63 -7.41 2.95 -19.93
CA ILE A 63 -6.17 2.82 -19.16
C ILE A 63 -5.21 3.97 -19.49
N ILE A 64 -4.93 4.21 -20.78
CA ILE A 64 -3.96 5.24 -21.18
C ILE A 64 -4.42 6.64 -20.78
N SER A 65 -5.65 7.01 -21.13
CA SER A 65 -6.21 8.33 -20.79
C SER A 65 -6.33 8.53 -19.28
N GLY A 66 -6.74 7.51 -18.53
CA GLY A 66 -6.83 7.57 -17.07
C GLY A 66 -5.48 7.80 -16.40
N ILE A 67 -4.40 7.12 -16.84
CA ILE A 67 -3.04 7.36 -16.34
C ILE A 67 -2.58 8.78 -16.67
N ILE A 68 -2.88 9.29 -17.87
CA ILE A 68 -2.54 10.66 -18.25
C ILE A 68 -3.24 11.66 -17.34
N VAL A 69 -4.56 11.52 -17.13
CA VAL A 69 -5.35 12.38 -16.24
C VAL A 69 -4.83 12.35 -14.80
N PHE A 70 -4.52 11.17 -14.27
CA PHE A 70 -3.89 11.02 -12.94
C PHE A 70 -2.55 11.78 -12.85
N SER A 71 -1.80 11.84 -13.94
CA SER A 71 -0.46 12.43 -13.96
C SER A 71 -0.45 13.95 -14.13
N MET A 72 -1.54 14.54 -14.65
CA MET A 72 -1.65 15.98 -14.92
C MET A 72 -1.31 16.88 -13.71
N PRO A 73 -1.80 16.62 -12.48
CA PRO A 73 -1.52 17.49 -11.34
C PRO A 73 -0.03 17.59 -11.01
N LEU A 74 0.68 16.47 -11.03
CA LEU A 74 2.11 16.49 -10.74
C LEU A 74 2.91 17.10 -11.90
N LEU A 75 2.55 16.81 -13.16
CA LEU A 75 3.17 17.46 -14.32
C LEU A 75 3.04 18.99 -14.26
N ALA A 76 1.86 19.50 -13.92
CA ALA A 76 1.59 20.93 -13.83
C ALA A 76 2.35 21.62 -12.69
N LEU A 77 2.56 20.93 -11.56
CA LEU A 77 3.15 21.50 -10.35
C LEU A 77 4.64 21.17 -10.17
N ASN A 78 5.19 20.27 -10.99
CA ASN A 78 6.57 19.82 -10.87
C ASN A 78 7.53 20.89 -11.37
N SER A 79 8.26 21.51 -10.44
CA SER A 79 9.40 22.36 -10.77
C SER A 79 10.59 21.93 -9.92
N PRO A 80 11.71 21.50 -10.52
CA PRO A 80 12.91 21.10 -9.80
C PRO A 80 13.49 22.22 -8.95
N SER A 81 13.32 23.48 -9.37
CA SER A 81 13.76 24.68 -8.65
C SER A 81 13.14 24.83 -7.26
N LEU A 82 12.01 24.16 -7.00
CA LEU A 82 11.31 24.21 -5.72
C LEU A 82 11.83 23.17 -4.72
N ASN A 83 12.72 22.26 -5.12
CA ASN A 83 13.29 21.27 -4.21
C ASN A 83 14.03 21.93 -3.04
N THR A 84 13.97 21.32 -1.85
CA THR A 84 14.83 21.73 -0.75
C THR A 84 16.29 21.54 -1.15
N LYS A 85 17.09 22.60 -1.05
CA LYS A 85 18.55 22.55 -1.22
C LYS A 85 19.24 21.97 0.01
N ILE A 86 18.62 22.13 1.18
CA ILE A 86 19.14 21.64 2.45
C ILE A 86 19.16 20.12 2.45
N LYS A 87 20.35 19.55 2.64
CA LYS A 87 20.60 18.13 2.79
C LYS A 87 20.77 17.80 4.26
N VAL A 88 20.37 16.59 4.63
CA VAL A 88 20.61 16.05 5.98
C VAL A 88 21.88 15.21 5.95
N THR A 89 22.95 15.70 6.56
CA THR A 89 24.26 15.03 6.55
C THR A 89 24.31 13.88 7.55
N ASP A 90 23.64 14.04 8.69
CA ASP A 90 23.62 13.06 9.76
C ASP A 90 22.29 13.17 10.53
N ARG A 91 21.77 12.02 10.96
CA ARG A 91 20.54 11.97 11.77
C ARG A 91 20.41 10.69 12.57
N LEU A 92 20.38 10.84 13.90
CA LEU A 92 20.13 9.75 14.83
C LEU A 92 18.77 9.90 15.50
N ILE A 93 17.82 9.01 15.18
CA ILE A 93 16.53 8.97 15.87
C ILE A 93 16.64 7.99 17.03
N ASP A 94 16.78 8.51 18.26
CA ASP A 94 16.97 7.66 19.43
C ASP A 94 15.66 7.32 20.15
N ILE A 95 15.32 6.03 20.19
CA ILE A 95 14.23 5.51 21.02
C ILE A 95 14.82 4.89 22.29
N GLN A 96 14.30 5.31 23.44
CA GLN A 96 14.69 4.79 24.74
C GLN A 96 14.35 3.29 24.85
N PHE A 97 15.26 2.49 25.41
CA PHE A 97 15.12 1.03 25.46
C PHE A 97 13.82 0.56 26.12
N TRP A 98 13.40 1.19 27.22
CA TRP A 98 12.17 0.83 27.92
C TRP A 98 10.92 1.04 27.04
N LYS A 99 10.91 2.01 26.11
CA LYS A 99 9.80 2.20 25.16
C LYS A 99 9.76 1.09 24.12
N ILE A 100 10.93 0.63 23.67
CA ILE A 100 11.04 -0.53 22.76
C ILE A 100 10.48 -1.76 23.45
N ALA A 101 10.96 -2.06 24.67
CA ALA A 101 10.49 -3.19 25.46
C ALA A 101 8.98 -3.12 25.75
N LEU A 102 8.48 -1.96 26.18
CA LEU A 102 7.05 -1.73 26.42
C LEU A 102 6.22 -1.99 25.16
N THR A 103 6.65 -1.48 24.01
CA THR A 103 5.94 -1.66 22.73
C THR A 103 5.86 -3.14 22.35
N ILE A 104 6.96 -3.88 22.48
CA ILE A 104 6.99 -5.33 22.20
C ILE A 104 6.01 -6.07 23.11
N ILE A 105 6.00 -5.76 24.41
CA ILE A 105 5.07 -6.40 25.37
C ILE A 105 3.61 -6.08 24.99
N VAL A 106 3.30 -4.81 24.72
CA VAL A 106 1.94 -4.39 24.33
C VAL A 106 1.51 -5.06 23.03
N ASP A 107 2.36 -5.09 22.01
CA ASP A 107 2.07 -5.71 20.72
C ASP A 107 1.83 -7.23 20.86
N LEU A 108 2.58 -7.92 21.73
CA LEU A 108 2.35 -9.34 22.03
C LEU A 108 1.02 -9.59 22.75
N VAL A 109 0.65 -8.72 23.69
CA VAL A 109 -0.66 -8.80 24.37
C VAL A 109 -1.80 -8.59 23.37
N ILE A 110 -1.68 -7.58 22.49
CA ILE A 110 -2.70 -7.32 21.45
C ILE A 110 -2.79 -8.50 20.47
N LEU A 111 -1.65 -9.07 20.06
CA LEU A 111 -1.62 -10.25 19.19
C LEU A 111 -2.33 -11.44 19.84
N TYR A 112 -2.10 -11.67 21.14
CA TYR A 112 -2.78 -12.72 21.89
C TYR A 112 -4.30 -12.48 21.94
N LEU A 113 -4.73 -11.26 22.25
CA LEU A 113 -6.16 -10.90 22.28
C LEU A 113 -6.82 -11.09 20.91
N TYR A 114 -6.13 -10.72 19.83
CA TYR A 114 -6.62 -10.90 18.47
C TYR A 114 -6.73 -12.38 18.09
N ARG A 115 -5.73 -13.20 18.43
CA ARG A 115 -5.79 -14.65 18.21
C ARG A 115 -6.95 -15.29 18.98
N ARG A 116 -7.15 -14.90 20.25
CA ARG A 116 -8.26 -15.39 21.07
C ARG A 116 -9.61 -15.02 20.47
N GLU A 117 -9.74 -13.81 19.92
CA GLU A 117 -10.95 -13.36 19.24
C GLU A 117 -11.28 -14.23 18.02
N ILE A 118 -10.30 -14.44 17.13
CA ILE A 118 -10.47 -15.30 15.95
C ILE A 118 -10.94 -16.71 16.36
N HIS A 119 -10.30 -17.28 17.39
CA HIS A 119 -10.64 -18.61 17.87
C HIS A 119 -12.06 -18.68 18.44
N ASN A 120 -12.47 -17.70 19.25
CA ASN A 120 -13.82 -17.65 19.81
C ASN A 120 -14.89 -17.47 18.72
N LEU A 121 -14.61 -16.64 17.71
CA LEU A 121 -15.49 -16.48 16.55
C LEU A 121 -15.63 -17.78 15.77
N ALA A 122 -14.54 -18.52 15.55
CA ALA A 122 -14.58 -19.81 14.86
C ALA A 122 -15.39 -20.86 15.65
N LEU A 123 -15.14 -21.00 16.95
CA LEU A 123 -15.85 -21.97 17.79
C LEU A 123 -17.34 -21.65 17.92
N SER A 124 -17.71 -20.37 18.08
CA SER A 124 -19.11 -19.96 18.16
C SER A 124 -19.91 -20.25 16.88
N HIS A 125 -19.22 -20.44 15.75
CA HIS A 125 -19.80 -20.80 14.46
C HIS A 125 -19.61 -22.30 14.13
N GLY A 126 -19.27 -23.11 15.15
CA GLY A 126 -19.17 -24.57 15.02
C GLY A 126 -17.93 -25.07 14.27
N TYR A 127 -16.95 -24.21 13.95
CA TYR A 127 -15.74 -24.65 13.27
C TYR A 127 -14.76 -25.31 14.24
N THR A 128 -14.55 -26.62 14.07
CA THR A 128 -13.62 -27.44 14.86
C THR A 128 -12.39 -27.89 14.06
N GLY A 129 -12.26 -27.44 12.81
CA GLY A 129 -11.13 -27.78 11.96
C GLY A 129 -9.82 -27.11 12.42
N SER A 130 -8.70 -27.64 11.95
CA SER A 130 -7.36 -27.13 12.30
C SER A 130 -6.98 -25.84 11.57
N ASN A 131 -7.70 -25.47 10.51
CA ASN A 131 -7.35 -24.35 9.62
C ASN A 131 -8.19 -23.10 9.90
N PHE A 132 -8.04 -22.58 11.11
CA PHE A 132 -8.77 -21.40 11.61
C PHE A 132 -8.60 -20.16 10.72
N GLN A 133 -7.44 -19.98 10.08
CA GLN A 133 -7.14 -18.85 9.21
C GLN A 133 -7.95 -18.87 7.93
N TRP A 134 -8.11 -20.06 7.32
CA TRP A 134 -8.96 -20.22 6.14
C TRP A 134 -10.43 -19.95 6.48
N PHE A 135 -10.94 -20.55 7.56
CA PHE A 135 -12.32 -20.35 8.01
C PHE A 135 -12.59 -18.86 8.29
N PHE A 136 -11.73 -18.24 9.10
CA PHE A 136 -11.87 -16.83 9.47
C PHE A 136 -11.86 -15.93 8.24
N ARG A 137 -10.98 -16.20 7.25
CA ARG A 137 -10.96 -15.43 6.01
C ARG A 137 -12.25 -15.61 5.22
N ASN A 138 -12.81 -16.82 5.16
CA ASN A 138 -14.05 -17.07 4.43
C ASN A 138 -15.23 -16.32 5.04
N ALA A 139 -15.46 -16.52 6.33
CA ALA A 139 -16.59 -15.97 7.05
C ALA A 139 -16.53 -14.44 7.22
N THR A 140 -15.33 -13.84 7.32
CA THR A 140 -15.21 -12.37 7.46
C THR A 140 -15.11 -11.63 6.13
N SER A 141 -14.38 -12.20 5.16
CA SER A 141 -14.05 -11.49 3.93
C SER A 141 -15.04 -11.82 2.83
N TYR A 142 -15.29 -13.10 2.55
CA TYR A 142 -16.08 -13.51 1.38
C TYR A 142 -17.57 -13.56 1.69
N GLU A 143 -17.96 -14.09 2.84
CA GLU A 143 -19.37 -14.21 3.25
C GLU A 143 -19.84 -12.94 3.99
N GLY A 144 -18.95 -12.25 4.71
CA GLY A 144 -19.27 -11.05 5.46
C GLY A 144 -20.14 -11.29 6.70
N GLU A 145 -20.36 -12.55 7.07
CA GLU A 145 -21.18 -12.97 8.22
C GLU A 145 -20.49 -12.67 9.56
N LEU A 146 -19.16 -12.69 9.58
CA LEU A 146 -18.37 -12.44 10.78
C LEU A 146 -17.71 -11.07 10.77
N THR A 147 -17.83 -10.37 11.90
CA THR A 147 -17.10 -9.12 12.13
C THR A 147 -16.32 -9.17 13.44
N VAL A 148 -15.03 -8.81 13.35
CA VAL A 148 -14.19 -8.62 14.54
C VAL A 148 -14.69 -7.41 15.32
N ARG A 149 -14.75 -7.53 16.65
CA ARG A 149 -15.12 -6.43 17.54
C ARG A 149 -14.31 -5.16 17.25
N THR A 150 -14.99 -4.01 17.20
CA THR A 150 -14.36 -2.71 16.89
C THR A 150 -13.19 -2.38 17.82
N SER A 151 -13.29 -2.72 19.11
CA SER A 151 -12.21 -2.53 20.08
C SER A 151 -10.94 -3.28 19.68
N ILE A 152 -11.05 -4.55 19.29
CA ILE A 152 -9.91 -5.35 18.82
C ILE A 152 -9.36 -4.79 17.51
N ARG A 153 -10.23 -4.34 16.58
CA ARG A 153 -9.79 -3.70 15.33
C ARG A 153 -8.99 -2.42 15.56
N VAL A 154 -9.33 -1.63 16.58
CA VAL A 154 -8.56 -0.45 16.98
C VAL A 154 -7.22 -0.86 17.61
N LEU A 155 -7.22 -1.87 18.49
CA LEU A 155 -5.98 -2.35 19.12
C LEU A 155 -4.97 -2.87 18.11
N ILE A 156 -5.38 -3.66 17.12
CA ILE A 156 -4.44 -4.17 16.09
C ILE A 156 -3.83 -3.04 15.23
N ARG A 157 -4.42 -1.84 15.20
CA ARG A 157 -3.79 -0.67 14.57
C ARG A 157 -2.58 -0.15 15.34
N ILE A 158 -2.48 -0.43 16.64
CA ILE A 158 -1.27 -0.12 17.42
C ILE A 158 -0.09 -0.94 16.90
N ILE A 159 -0.29 -2.23 16.62
CA ILE A 159 0.72 -3.11 15.99
C ILE A 159 1.13 -2.57 14.61
N ASP A 160 0.16 -2.10 13.82
CA ASP A 160 0.45 -1.52 12.52
C ASP A 160 1.32 -0.27 12.67
N VAL A 161 0.92 0.67 13.52
CA VAL A 161 1.65 1.93 13.70
C VAL A 161 3.03 1.72 14.32
N SER A 162 3.16 0.80 15.28
CA SER A 162 4.47 0.45 15.87
C SER A 162 5.42 -0.08 14.80
N ALA A 163 4.97 -0.98 13.93
CA ALA A 163 5.76 -1.49 12.82
C ALA A 163 6.20 -0.38 11.85
N TYR A 164 5.29 0.53 11.47
CA TYR A 164 5.62 1.63 10.57
C TYR A 164 6.64 2.62 11.18
N ILE A 165 6.47 3.01 12.45
CA ILE A 165 7.38 3.95 13.12
C ILE A 165 8.75 3.30 13.35
N PHE A 166 8.77 2.07 13.87
CA PHE A 166 10.03 1.39 14.18
C PHE A 166 10.78 1.02 12.90
N GLY A 167 10.07 0.65 11.84
CA GLY A 167 10.65 0.46 10.50
C GLY A 167 11.28 1.76 9.97
N TYR A 168 10.58 2.89 10.06
CA TYR A 168 11.13 4.20 9.69
C TYR A 168 12.43 4.53 10.44
N THR A 169 12.43 4.34 11.77
CA THR A 169 13.62 4.58 12.62
C THR A 169 14.75 3.61 12.32
N PHE A 170 14.44 2.33 12.11
CA PHE A 170 15.43 1.30 11.75
C PHE A 170 16.11 1.63 10.42
N ILE A 171 15.33 1.97 9.39
CA ILE A 171 15.87 2.35 8.07
C ILE A 171 16.78 3.57 8.20
N ASN A 172 16.34 4.61 8.91
CA ASN A 172 17.13 5.81 9.16
C ASN A 172 18.48 5.48 9.81
N ASN A 173 18.44 4.81 10.98
CA ASN A 173 19.62 4.62 11.82
C ASN A 173 20.56 3.54 11.26
N PHE A 174 20.03 2.48 10.66
CA PHE A 174 20.81 1.31 10.26
C PHE A 174 21.29 1.39 8.80
N PHE A 175 20.41 1.79 7.87
CA PHE A 175 20.72 1.78 6.44
C PHE A 175 21.15 3.14 5.91
N ILE A 176 20.45 4.23 6.26
CA ILE A 176 20.70 5.54 5.67
C ILE A 176 21.90 6.24 6.31
N TYR A 177 21.89 6.40 7.64
CA TYR A 177 22.95 7.08 8.40
C TYR A 177 23.95 6.12 9.07
N SER A 178 23.69 4.81 9.04
CA SER A 178 24.66 3.76 9.40
C SER A 178 25.24 3.83 10.83
N HIS A 179 24.48 4.30 11.81
CA HIS A 179 24.87 4.27 13.24
C HIS A 179 24.93 2.83 13.80
N LYS A 180 24.10 1.91 13.29
CA LYS A 180 24.14 0.45 13.54
C LYS A 180 24.29 0.03 15.01
N ARG A 181 23.52 0.61 15.92
CA ARG A 181 23.58 0.22 17.34
C ARG A 181 22.88 -1.12 17.54
N SER A 182 23.41 -1.99 18.40
CA SER A 182 22.85 -3.32 18.64
C SER A 182 21.38 -3.28 19.07
N LYS A 183 20.99 -2.26 19.87
CA LYS A 183 19.58 -2.07 20.27
C LYS A 183 18.65 -1.74 19.11
N ASP A 184 19.16 -1.16 18.02
CA ASP A 184 18.33 -0.80 16.86
C ASP A 184 17.85 -2.08 16.14
N LEU A 185 18.51 -3.23 16.30
CA LEU A 185 18.00 -4.53 15.80
C LEU A 185 16.65 -4.91 16.43
N LEU A 186 16.38 -4.49 17.67
CA LEU A 186 15.09 -4.75 18.33
C LEU A 186 13.94 -3.97 17.68
N LEU A 187 14.23 -2.95 16.87
CA LEU A 187 13.21 -2.22 16.11
C LEU A 187 12.58 -3.09 15.01
N LEU A 188 13.18 -4.23 14.66
CA LEU A 188 12.59 -5.19 13.73
C LEU A 188 11.49 -6.05 14.38
N VAL A 189 11.43 -6.13 15.71
CA VAL A 189 10.49 -7.03 16.41
C VAL A 189 9.01 -6.65 16.14
N PRO A 190 8.58 -5.37 16.20
CA PRO A 190 7.20 -5.03 15.84
C PRO A 190 6.82 -5.37 14.40
N PHE A 191 7.77 -5.31 13.45
CA PHE A 191 7.53 -5.78 12.09
C PHE A 191 7.28 -7.30 12.03
N LEU A 192 8.02 -8.09 12.80
CA LEU A 192 7.77 -9.54 12.91
C LEU A 192 6.39 -9.83 13.54
N ILE A 193 6.01 -9.10 14.59
CA ILE A 193 4.69 -9.22 15.21
C ILE A 193 3.59 -8.82 14.22
N PHE A 194 3.80 -7.77 13.42
CA PHE A 194 2.90 -7.37 12.35
C PHE A 194 2.71 -8.47 11.30
N ILE A 195 3.78 -9.17 10.90
CA ILE A 195 3.69 -10.32 9.99
C ILE A 195 2.81 -11.41 10.62
N SER A 196 3.08 -11.77 11.88
CA SER A 196 2.28 -12.79 12.59
C SER A 196 0.80 -12.40 12.67
N LYS A 197 0.49 -11.16 13.04
CA LYS A 197 -0.88 -10.62 13.07
C LYS A 197 -1.54 -10.69 11.70
N THR A 198 -0.82 -10.39 10.63
CA THR A 198 -1.36 -10.44 9.26
C THR A 198 -1.67 -11.87 8.83
N LEU A 199 -0.74 -12.81 9.07
CA LEU A 199 -0.94 -14.23 8.74
C LEU A 199 -2.13 -14.86 9.49
N LEU A 200 -2.40 -14.44 10.73
CA LEU A 200 -3.58 -14.90 11.48
C LEU A 200 -4.92 -14.55 10.79
N SER A 201 -4.97 -13.46 10.03
CA SER A 201 -6.18 -13.05 9.31
C SER A 201 -6.45 -13.86 8.02
N GLY A 202 -5.53 -14.76 7.64
CA GLY A 202 -5.55 -15.46 6.34
C GLY A 202 -5.21 -14.55 5.14
N GLY A 203 -5.01 -13.25 5.37
CA GLY A 203 -4.55 -12.27 4.38
C GLY A 203 -3.02 -12.15 4.35
N ARG A 204 -2.48 -11.67 3.22
CA ARG A 204 -1.03 -11.45 3.01
C ARG A 204 -0.71 -10.08 2.42
N LEU A 205 -1.73 -9.37 1.95
CA LEU A 205 -1.58 -8.11 1.24
C LEU A 205 -0.95 -7.01 2.12
N ASP A 206 -1.29 -6.96 3.40
CA ASP A 206 -0.76 -5.92 4.29
C ASP A 206 0.76 -6.05 4.52
N ILE A 207 1.33 -7.25 4.38
CA ILE A 207 2.79 -7.45 4.35
C ILE A 207 3.39 -6.78 3.11
N ILE A 208 2.77 -6.93 1.94
CA ILE A 208 3.22 -6.24 0.71
C ILE A 208 3.13 -4.72 0.90
N LYS A 209 2.02 -4.22 1.47
CA LYS A 209 1.82 -2.77 1.69
C LYS A 209 2.91 -2.16 2.56
N ILE A 210 3.26 -2.78 3.69
CA ILE A 210 4.31 -2.23 4.57
C ILE A 210 5.71 -2.35 3.95
N LEU A 211 5.97 -3.40 3.15
CA LEU A 211 7.24 -3.51 2.42
C LEU A 211 7.38 -2.41 1.37
N ILE A 212 6.31 -2.11 0.61
CA ILE A 212 6.26 -0.95 -0.29
C ILE A 212 6.53 0.33 0.51
N ALA A 213 5.87 0.50 1.66
CA ALA A 213 6.05 1.67 2.50
C ALA A 213 7.52 1.84 2.94
N TYR A 214 8.19 0.76 3.36
CA TYR A 214 9.61 0.78 3.73
C TYR A 214 10.53 1.17 2.57
N VAL A 215 10.28 0.67 1.36
CA VAL A 215 11.04 1.07 0.17
C VAL A 215 10.89 2.58 -0.08
N VAL A 216 9.67 3.10 0.03
CA VAL A 216 9.38 4.53 -0.16
C VAL A 216 10.01 5.38 0.95
N MET A 217 9.93 4.94 2.21
CA MET A 217 10.59 5.60 3.35
C MET A 217 12.10 5.68 3.13
N ALA A 218 12.74 4.55 2.77
CA ALA A 218 14.16 4.48 2.49
C ALA A 218 14.56 5.41 1.34
N TYR A 219 13.78 5.42 0.25
CA TYR A 219 14.02 6.32 -0.89
C TYR A 219 13.97 7.78 -0.47
N ILE A 220 12.91 8.20 0.23
CA ILE A 220 12.74 9.59 0.66
C ILE A 220 13.86 10.01 1.63
N GLN A 221 14.20 9.17 2.61
CA GLN A 221 15.31 9.44 3.53
C GLN A 221 16.65 9.53 2.79
N GLN A 222 16.89 8.64 1.81
CA GLN A 222 18.09 8.71 0.97
C GLN A 222 18.15 10.01 0.17
N LYS A 223 17.04 10.44 -0.45
CA LYS A 223 16.96 11.71 -1.19
C LYS A 223 17.18 12.92 -0.28
N ARG A 224 16.73 12.89 0.98
CA ARG A 224 17.06 13.93 1.96
C ARG A 224 18.56 13.99 2.27
N LYS A 225 19.23 12.84 2.29
CA LYS A 225 20.67 12.74 2.54
C LYS A 225 21.51 13.23 1.35
N VAL A 226 21.18 12.79 0.12
CA VAL A 226 21.99 13.10 -1.08
C VAL A 226 21.51 14.32 -1.87
N GLY A 227 20.31 14.81 -1.60
CA GLY A 227 19.62 15.85 -2.36
C GLY A 227 18.63 15.28 -3.38
N TRP A 228 17.53 16.01 -3.59
CA TRP A 228 16.44 15.56 -4.48
C TRP A 228 16.81 15.52 -5.96
N ASP A 229 17.74 16.38 -6.37
CA ASP A 229 18.20 16.49 -7.76
C ASP A 229 19.20 15.39 -8.16
N LYS A 230 19.70 14.60 -7.20
CA LYS A 230 20.62 13.50 -7.49
C LYS A 230 19.87 12.24 -7.89
N VAL A 231 20.24 11.68 -9.03
CA VAL A 231 19.79 10.35 -9.45
C VAL A 231 20.37 9.32 -8.48
N ILE A 232 19.53 8.41 -8.01
CA ILE A 232 19.98 7.35 -7.09
C ILE A 232 20.86 6.36 -7.85
N SER A 233 21.98 5.97 -7.25
CA SER A 233 22.93 5.02 -7.83
C SER A 233 22.27 3.69 -8.24
N HIS A 234 22.72 3.14 -9.36
CA HIS A 234 22.30 1.84 -9.90
C HIS A 234 22.43 0.67 -8.90
N LYS A 235 23.24 0.82 -7.84
CA LYS A 235 23.34 -0.15 -6.73
C LYS A 235 21.99 -0.38 -6.05
N TYR A 236 21.22 0.68 -5.80
CA TYR A 236 19.92 0.58 -5.14
C TYR A 236 18.84 0.04 -6.08
N MET A 237 18.93 0.36 -7.38
CA MET A 237 18.06 -0.24 -8.40
C MET A 237 18.28 -1.76 -8.50
N ARG A 238 19.55 -2.21 -8.45
CA ARG A 238 19.89 -3.64 -8.41
C ARG A 238 19.33 -4.31 -7.16
N LEU A 239 19.42 -3.67 -6.00
CA LEU A 239 18.85 -4.21 -4.76
C LEU A 239 17.32 -4.35 -4.85
N GLY A 240 16.63 -3.36 -5.40
CA GLY A 240 15.18 -3.42 -5.65
C GLY A 240 14.80 -4.55 -6.61
N PHE A 241 15.57 -4.74 -7.69
CA PHE A 241 15.37 -5.82 -8.65
C PHE A 241 15.59 -7.21 -8.02
N VAL A 242 16.66 -7.37 -7.22
CA VAL A 242 16.90 -8.60 -6.44
C VAL A 242 15.77 -8.85 -5.45
N GLY A 243 15.29 -7.80 -4.78
CA GLY A 243 14.14 -7.88 -3.87
C GLY A 243 12.85 -8.31 -4.57
N LEU A 244 12.62 -7.87 -5.81
CA LEU A 244 11.48 -8.31 -6.63
C LEU A 244 11.60 -9.78 -7.03
N ILE A 245 12.77 -10.21 -7.51
CA ILE A 245 13.02 -11.61 -7.86
C ILE A 245 12.87 -12.53 -6.65
N ALA A 246 13.41 -12.13 -5.49
CA ALA A 246 13.31 -12.91 -4.26
C ALA A 246 11.89 -12.88 -3.67
N GLY A 247 11.19 -11.73 -3.76
CA GLY A 247 9.86 -11.53 -3.22
C GLY A 247 8.79 -12.36 -3.92
N ILE A 248 8.98 -12.67 -5.20
CA ILE A 248 8.04 -13.47 -6.01
C ILE A 248 7.88 -14.91 -5.47
N PRO A 249 8.94 -15.73 -5.32
CA PRO A 249 8.85 -17.04 -4.67
C PRO A 249 8.39 -16.95 -3.23
N THR A 250 8.89 -15.97 -2.46
CA THR A 250 8.46 -15.79 -1.06
C THR A 250 6.96 -15.54 -0.96
N PHE A 251 6.39 -14.72 -1.85
CA PHE A 251 4.95 -14.51 -1.92
C PHE A 251 4.21 -15.80 -2.28
N TYR A 252 4.69 -16.58 -3.24
CA TYR A 252 4.08 -17.87 -3.57
C TYR A 252 4.06 -18.81 -2.35
N TYR A 253 5.21 -19.07 -1.73
CA TYR A 253 5.32 -20.03 -0.63
C TYR A 253 4.66 -19.57 0.67
N SER A 254 4.46 -18.26 0.86
CA SER A 254 3.68 -17.75 2.00
C SER A 254 2.22 -18.23 2.01
N LEU A 255 1.71 -18.79 0.90
CA LEU A 255 0.38 -19.41 0.82
C LEU A 255 0.28 -20.59 1.80
N PHE A 256 1.30 -21.44 1.82
CA PHE A 256 1.36 -22.61 2.69
C PHE A 256 1.47 -22.23 4.16
N LEU A 257 2.23 -21.16 4.45
CA LEU A 257 2.29 -20.58 5.80
C LEU A 257 0.94 -20.02 6.27
N SER A 258 0.06 -19.66 5.34
CA SER A 258 -1.30 -19.20 5.62
C SER A 258 -2.30 -20.36 5.71
N GLY A 259 -1.84 -21.62 5.70
CA GLY A 259 -2.68 -22.81 5.77
C GLY A 259 -3.40 -23.16 4.46
N ARG A 260 -3.00 -22.59 3.33
CA ARG A 260 -3.68 -22.82 2.03
C ARG A 260 -2.85 -23.71 1.11
N SER A 261 -3.53 -24.55 0.33
CA SER A 261 -2.94 -25.34 -0.75
C SER A 261 -3.27 -24.73 -2.12
N THR A 262 -2.50 -25.11 -3.14
CA THR A 262 -2.73 -24.72 -4.54
C THR A 262 -2.27 -25.83 -5.47
N THR A 263 -3.01 -26.05 -6.55
CA THR A 263 -2.61 -26.89 -7.68
C THR A 263 -1.88 -26.09 -8.77
N ARG A 264 -1.90 -24.75 -8.67
CA ARG A 264 -1.27 -23.84 -9.63
C ARG A 264 0.24 -23.88 -9.49
N THR A 265 0.92 -23.84 -10.63
CA THR A 265 2.35 -23.59 -10.68
C THR A 265 2.70 -22.19 -10.16
N VAL A 266 3.98 -21.99 -9.87
CA VAL A 266 4.53 -20.68 -9.48
C VAL A 266 4.22 -19.63 -10.56
N PHE A 267 4.47 -19.96 -11.84
CA PHE A 267 4.25 -19.05 -12.96
C PHE A 267 2.78 -18.68 -13.15
N GLU A 268 1.85 -19.65 -13.11
CA GLU A 268 0.41 -19.38 -13.22
C GLU A 268 -0.08 -18.49 -12.08
N SER A 269 0.39 -18.76 -10.85
CA SER A 269 0.05 -17.96 -9.69
C SER A 269 0.49 -16.51 -9.86
N ILE A 270 1.77 -16.30 -10.18
CA ILE A 270 2.35 -14.95 -10.36
C ILE A 270 1.66 -14.22 -11.50
N SER A 271 1.49 -14.88 -12.65
CA SER A 271 0.83 -14.30 -13.82
C SER A 271 -0.59 -13.87 -13.50
N THR A 272 -1.35 -14.69 -12.77
CA THR A 272 -2.71 -14.34 -12.32
C THR A 272 -2.71 -13.08 -11.46
N TYR A 273 -1.81 -12.99 -10.47
CA TYR A 273 -1.76 -11.84 -9.55
C TYR A 273 -1.24 -10.56 -10.22
N LEU A 274 -0.27 -10.67 -11.12
CA LEU A 274 0.36 -9.50 -11.75
C LEU A 274 -0.39 -9.03 -13.00
N GLY A 275 -0.98 -9.92 -13.79
CA GLY A 275 -1.59 -9.58 -15.08
C GLY A 275 -3.10 -9.80 -15.18
N GLY A 276 -3.71 -10.59 -14.29
CA GLY A 276 -5.13 -10.97 -14.41
C GLY A 276 -6.09 -9.79 -14.41
N SER A 277 -5.79 -8.76 -13.61
CA SER A 277 -6.58 -7.52 -13.52
C SER A 277 -6.71 -6.74 -14.82
N ILE A 278 -5.70 -6.80 -15.70
CA ILE A 278 -5.74 -6.17 -17.03
C ILE A 278 -6.81 -6.83 -17.88
N GLN A 279 -6.90 -8.16 -17.82
CA GLN A 279 -7.91 -8.93 -18.55
C GLN A 279 -9.30 -8.81 -17.90
N HIS A 280 -9.40 -8.85 -16.56
CA HIS A 280 -10.70 -8.67 -15.90
C HIS A 280 -11.30 -7.29 -16.20
N PHE A 281 -10.48 -6.23 -16.23
CA PHE A 281 -10.95 -4.91 -16.64
C PHE A 281 -11.47 -4.91 -18.07
N ASN A 282 -10.76 -5.56 -19.00
CA ASN A 282 -11.22 -5.71 -20.38
C ASN A 282 -12.56 -6.47 -20.48
N GLN A 283 -12.70 -7.58 -19.76
CA GLN A 283 -13.94 -8.35 -19.72
C GLN A 283 -15.10 -7.55 -19.12
N TYR A 284 -14.83 -6.73 -18.11
CA TYR A 284 -15.83 -5.81 -17.55
C TYR A 284 -16.26 -4.75 -18.57
N ILE A 285 -15.33 -4.16 -19.32
CA ILE A 285 -15.66 -3.18 -20.35
C ILE A 285 -16.49 -3.81 -21.48
N GLN A 286 -16.22 -5.07 -21.84
CA GLN A 286 -16.97 -5.79 -22.87
C GLN A 286 -18.36 -6.24 -22.39
N ASN A 287 -18.45 -6.68 -21.13
CA ASN A 287 -19.67 -7.19 -20.52
C ASN A 287 -19.81 -6.58 -19.10
N PRO A 288 -20.27 -5.32 -19.01
CA PRO A 288 -20.46 -4.65 -17.73
C PRO A 288 -21.62 -5.28 -16.96
N ILE A 289 -21.59 -5.16 -15.63
CA ILE A 289 -22.73 -5.50 -14.77
C ILE A 289 -23.73 -4.33 -14.74
N GLY A 290 -24.77 -4.45 -13.91
CA GLY A 290 -25.78 -3.40 -13.72
C GLY A 290 -25.17 -2.05 -13.30
N VAL A 291 -26.00 -1.02 -13.27
CA VAL A 291 -25.60 0.30 -12.80
C VAL A 291 -25.43 0.32 -11.29
N ALA A 292 -24.55 1.21 -10.81
CA ALA A 292 -24.36 1.43 -9.38
C ALA A 292 -25.67 1.75 -8.65
N GLU A 293 -25.92 1.08 -7.53
CA GLU A 293 -27.15 1.26 -6.74
C GLU A 293 -27.14 2.59 -5.97
N VAL A 294 -25.95 3.00 -5.54
CA VAL A 294 -25.72 4.24 -4.79
C VAL A 294 -24.44 4.90 -5.27
N PHE A 295 -24.31 6.21 -5.05
CA PHE A 295 -23.10 6.95 -5.41
C PHE A 295 -21.88 6.37 -4.69
N GLY A 296 -20.88 5.92 -5.46
CA GLY A 296 -19.64 5.37 -4.92
C GLY A 296 -19.81 4.00 -4.25
N ASP A 297 -20.79 3.21 -4.69
CA ASP A 297 -21.09 1.88 -4.17
C ASP A 297 -19.86 0.97 -4.13
N GLU A 298 -18.97 0.99 -5.12
CA GLU A 298 -17.78 0.15 -5.11
C GLU A 298 -16.51 0.90 -4.72
N SER A 299 -16.43 2.20 -4.99
CA SER A 299 -15.26 3.05 -4.74
C SER A 299 -15.20 3.50 -3.27
N PHE A 300 -16.33 3.63 -2.59
CA PHE A 300 -16.45 4.16 -1.23
C PHE A 300 -17.15 3.20 -0.25
N VAL A 301 -17.07 1.88 -0.48
CA VAL A 301 -17.68 0.81 0.34
C VAL A 301 -17.60 1.07 1.85
N ALA A 302 -16.41 1.42 2.38
CA ALA A 302 -16.25 1.65 3.81
C ALA A 302 -17.10 2.81 4.35
N ILE A 303 -17.26 3.90 3.58
CA ILE A 303 -18.13 5.03 3.96
C ILE A 303 -19.59 4.64 3.75
N MET A 304 -19.92 4.01 2.62
CA MET A 304 -21.30 3.65 2.30
C MET A 304 -21.87 2.65 3.30
N ASN A 305 -21.08 1.68 3.76
CA ASN A 305 -21.48 0.78 4.85
C ASN A 305 -21.71 1.51 6.19
N ILE A 306 -20.97 2.59 6.47
CA ILE A 306 -21.24 3.41 7.67
C ILE A 306 -22.57 4.14 7.52
N LEU A 307 -22.81 4.76 6.36
CA LEU A 307 -24.07 5.45 6.09
C LEU A 307 -25.26 4.48 6.09
N GLY A 308 -25.07 3.26 5.58
CA GLY A 308 -26.08 2.21 5.61
C GLY A 308 -26.41 1.74 7.02
N ASN A 309 -25.40 1.49 7.86
CA ASN A 309 -25.60 1.15 9.27
C ASN A 309 -26.28 2.27 10.08
N LEU A 310 -26.14 3.53 9.65
CA LEU A 310 -26.81 4.68 10.25
C LEU A 310 -28.23 4.91 9.69
N GLY A 311 -28.66 4.13 8.70
CA GLY A 311 -29.97 4.24 8.07
C GLY A 311 -30.10 5.38 7.05
N PHE A 312 -29.01 6.01 6.63
CA PHE A 312 -29.04 7.11 5.65
C PHE A 312 -29.16 6.62 4.20
N VAL A 313 -28.74 5.38 3.92
CA VAL A 313 -28.81 4.74 2.60
C VAL A 313 -29.16 3.27 2.78
N ASN A 314 -29.82 2.64 1.80
CA ASN A 314 -29.99 1.20 1.80
C ASN A 314 -28.76 0.54 1.15
N TYR A 315 -27.68 0.39 1.93
CA TYR A 315 -26.43 -0.18 1.44
C TYR A 315 -25.75 -1.03 2.50
N ASN A 316 -25.46 -2.29 2.16
CA ASN A 316 -24.60 -3.17 2.96
C ASN A 316 -23.93 -4.15 2.00
N SER A 317 -22.67 -3.92 1.67
CA SER A 317 -21.94 -4.75 0.71
C SER A 317 -20.52 -5.06 1.15
N THR A 318 -20.00 -6.17 0.63
CA THR A 318 -18.60 -6.53 0.80
C THR A 318 -17.73 -5.78 -0.21
N VAL A 319 -16.42 -5.78 0.01
CA VAL A 319 -15.47 -5.13 -0.90
C VAL A 319 -15.20 -5.94 -2.17
N HIS A 320 -15.66 -7.19 -2.24
CA HIS A 320 -15.37 -8.09 -3.35
C HIS A 320 -16.23 -7.76 -4.56
N LEU A 321 -15.59 -7.77 -5.71
CA LEU A 321 -16.26 -7.60 -6.99
C LEU A 321 -16.67 -8.96 -7.57
N GLU A 322 -17.42 -8.93 -8.67
CA GLU A 322 -17.82 -10.12 -9.39
C GLU A 322 -16.61 -10.92 -9.89
N PHE A 323 -16.71 -12.25 -9.85
CA PHE A 323 -15.67 -13.12 -10.37
C PHE A 323 -15.80 -13.27 -11.89
N ARG A 324 -14.67 -13.22 -12.59
CA ARG A 324 -14.57 -13.47 -14.03
C ARG A 324 -13.55 -14.56 -14.34
N GLN A 325 -13.79 -15.25 -15.44
CA GLN A 325 -12.95 -16.35 -15.91
C GLN A 325 -11.61 -15.84 -16.44
N LEU A 326 -10.53 -16.48 -16.02
CA LEU A 326 -9.15 -16.22 -16.43
C LEU A 326 -8.44 -17.54 -16.72
N GLY A 327 -8.57 -18.03 -17.97
CA GLY A 327 -8.09 -19.36 -18.36
C GLY A 327 -8.83 -20.45 -17.56
N ILE A 328 -8.10 -21.28 -16.81
CA ILE A 328 -8.68 -22.29 -15.90
C ILE A 328 -8.99 -21.74 -14.49
N THR A 329 -8.78 -20.44 -14.26
CA THR A 329 -8.93 -19.81 -12.95
C THR A 329 -10.04 -18.76 -12.95
N MET A 330 -10.43 -18.31 -11.75
CA MET A 330 -11.32 -17.17 -11.56
C MET A 330 -10.60 -16.09 -10.76
N GLY A 331 -10.96 -14.84 -11.00
CA GLY A 331 -10.52 -13.71 -10.17
C GLY A 331 -11.51 -12.57 -10.20
N ASN A 332 -11.35 -11.64 -9.27
CA ASN A 332 -12.28 -10.53 -9.02
C ASN A 332 -11.56 -9.21 -8.74
N VAL A 333 -10.30 -9.11 -9.14
CA VAL A 333 -9.51 -7.88 -9.02
C VAL A 333 -9.46 -7.21 -10.38
N TYR A 334 -9.74 -5.91 -10.39
CA TYR A 334 -9.83 -5.10 -11.59
C TYR A 334 -8.96 -3.88 -11.41
N THR A 335 -8.30 -3.43 -12.49
CA THR A 335 -7.43 -2.25 -12.44
C THR A 335 -8.09 -1.05 -11.74
N PHE A 336 -7.27 -0.07 -11.34
CA PHE A 336 -7.69 1.17 -10.68
C PHE A 336 -8.94 1.85 -11.30
N PHE A 337 -9.14 1.70 -12.60
CA PHE A 337 -10.18 2.38 -13.35
C PHE A 337 -11.58 1.77 -13.23
N ARG A 338 -11.71 0.51 -12.79
CA ARG A 338 -12.99 -0.22 -12.87
C ARG A 338 -14.06 0.36 -11.94
N ARG A 339 -13.77 0.48 -10.65
CA ARG A 339 -14.74 0.99 -9.66
C ARG A 339 -15.18 2.43 -9.97
N PRO A 340 -14.25 3.38 -10.25
CA PRO A 340 -14.67 4.74 -10.56
C PRO A 340 -15.43 4.85 -11.88
N TRP A 341 -15.18 3.95 -12.84
CA TRP A 341 -15.99 3.85 -14.06
C TRP A 341 -17.40 3.35 -13.76
N HIS A 342 -17.52 2.28 -12.97
CA HIS A 342 -18.81 1.71 -12.58
C HIS A 342 -19.66 2.75 -11.84
N ASP A 343 -19.09 3.40 -10.84
CA ASP A 343 -19.83 4.27 -9.93
C ASP A 343 -20.17 5.63 -10.53
N PHE A 344 -19.31 6.15 -11.40
CA PHE A 344 -19.37 7.56 -11.84
C PHE A 344 -19.31 7.76 -13.35
N GLY A 345 -19.30 6.67 -14.13
CA GLY A 345 -19.12 6.71 -15.58
C GLY A 345 -17.76 7.28 -16.02
N LEU A 346 -17.63 7.56 -17.32
CA LEU A 346 -16.39 8.04 -17.94
C LEU A 346 -15.87 9.35 -17.31
N VAL A 347 -16.74 10.37 -17.22
CA VAL A 347 -16.34 11.70 -16.71
C VAL A 347 -15.96 11.60 -15.23
N GLY A 348 -16.75 10.88 -14.44
CA GLY A 348 -16.47 10.69 -13.02
C GLY A 348 -15.22 9.87 -12.76
N MET A 349 -14.92 8.86 -13.58
CA MET A 349 -13.65 8.12 -13.52
C MET A 349 -12.44 9.05 -13.72
N TYR A 350 -12.52 10.00 -14.67
CA TYR A 350 -11.45 10.98 -14.86
C TYR A 350 -11.34 11.98 -13.71
N ILE A 351 -12.46 12.50 -13.19
CA ILE A 351 -12.45 13.35 -12.00
C ILE A 351 -11.81 12.61 -10.82
N PHE A 352 -12.21 11.36 -10.60
CA PHE A 352 -11.66 10.50 -9.56
C PHE A 352 -10.14 10.32 -9.73
N SER A 353 -9.71 9.95 -10.93
CA SER A 353 -8.28 9.76 -11.26
C SER A 353 -7.48 11.04 -11.03
N PHE A 354 -8.04 12.20 -11.43
CA PHE A 354 -7.43 13.51 -11.22
C PHE A 354 -7.30 13.84 -9.73
N VAL A 355 -8.35 13.64 -8.93
CA VAL A 355 -8.35 13.93 -7.48
C VAL A 355 -7.32 13.07 -6.75
N VAL A 356 -7.22 11.77 -7.07
CA VAL A 356 -6.17 10.91 -6.53
C VAL A 356 -4.79 11.40 -6.97
N GLY A 357 -4.64 11.83 -8.23
CA GLY A 357 -3.44 12.49 -8.74
C GLY A 357 -3.05 13.73 -7.95
N VAL A 358 -4.00 14.62 -7.64
CA VAL A 358 -3.81 15.84 -6.84
C VAL A 358 -3.34 15.47 -5.43
N PHE A 359 -3.98 14.48 -4.79
CA PHE A 359 -3.61 14.02 -3.45
C PHE A 359 -2.13 13.60 -3.41
N PHE A 360 -1.70 12.72 -4.33
CA PHE A 360 -0.31 12.27 -4.37
C PHE A 360 0.66 13.39 -4.78
N ALA A 361 0.27 14.27 -5.71
CA ALA A 361 1.10 15.39 -6.14
C ALA A 361 1.39 16.37 -4.99
N ILE A 362 0.36 16.82 -4.26
CA ILE A 362 0.52 17.74 -3.12
C ILE A 362 1.41 17.13 -2.06
N PHE A 363 1.15 15.87 -1.69
CA PHE A 363 1.89 15.19 -0.63
C PHE A 363 3.35 14.97 -1.03
N TYR A 364 3.59 14.46 -2.22
CA TYR A 364 4.93 14.22 -2.75
C TYR A 364 5.75 15.52 -2.87
N LEU A 365 5.14 16.60 -3.37
CA LEU A 365 5.79 17.91 -3.43
C LEU A 365 6.09 18.46 -2.04
N LYS A 366 5.21 18.28 -1.05
CA LYS A 366 5.49 18.67 0.34
C LYS A 366 6.76 17.99 0.87
N LEU A 367 6.94 16.70 0.58
CA LEU A 367 8.11 15.93 1.00
C LEU A 367 9.40 16.38 0.32
N ARG A 368 9.31 16.87 -0.92
CA ARG A 368 10.44 17.41 -1.71
C ARG A 368 10.86 18.81 -1.31
N LYS A 369 9.91 19.67 -0.96
CA LYS A 369 10.11 21.11 -0.75
C LYS A 369 10.43 21.46 0.71
N SER A 370 10.02 20.62 1.65
CA SER A 370 10.13 20.94 3.09
C SER A 370 11.48 20.53 3.69
N ARG A 371 11.92 21.30 4.69
CA ARG A 371 13.07 20.94 5.54
C ARG A 371 12.74 19.72 6.41
N ALA A 372 13.74 18.88 6.64
CA ALA A 372 13.61 17.72 7.53
C ALA A 372 13.27 18.15 8.96
N GLY A 373 12.51 17.29 9.66
CA GLY A 373 12.04 17.53 11.02
C GLY A 373 10.92 16.57 11.40
N PHE A 374 10.51 16.59 12.66
CA PHE A 374 9.46 15.73 13.22
C PHE A 374 8.20 15.64 12.35
N LYS A 375 7.64 16.80 11.96
CA LYS A 375 6.44 16.84 11.10
C LYS A 375 6.72 16.14 9.77
N LEU A 376 7.83 16.43 9.12
CA LEU A 376 8.11 15.87 7.80
C LEU A 376 8.35 14.36 7.83
N ASP A 377 8.84 13.82 8.95
CA ASP A 377 8.99 12.37 9.15
C ASP A 377 7.66 11.66 9.27
N ILE A 378 6.73 12.21 10.06
CA ILE A 378 5.37 11.70 10.14
C ILE A 378 4.70 11.76 8.76
N HIS A 379 4.89 12.86 8.04
CA HIS A 379 4.39 12.99 6.67
C HIS A 379 4.99 11.93 5.73
N THR A 380 6.26 11.56 5.88
CA THR A 380 6.85 10.45 5.14
C THR A 380 6.19 9.13 5.48
N ILE A 381 5.97 8.83 6.76
CA ILE A 381 5.33 7.59 7.18
C ILE A 381 3.93 7.48 6.60
N ILE A 382 3.13 8.56 6.71
CA ILE A 382 1.76 8.61 6.20
C ILE A 382 1.76 8.49 4.67
N TYR A 383 2.60 9.22 3.95
CA TYR A 383 2.70 9.13 2.50
C TYR A 383 3.06 7.71 2.05
N SER A 384 4.07 7.10 2.68
CA SER A 384 4.49 5.72 2.41
C SER A 384 3.37 4.71 2.69
N TYR A 385 2.55 4.94 3.73
CA TYR A 385 1.35 4.13 4.00
C TYR A 385 0.32 4.22 2.88
N PHE A 386 0.12 5.38 2.25
CA PHE A 386 -0.82 5.52 1.13
C PHE A 386 -0.25 5.02 -0.21
N PHE A 387 1.07 4.92 -0.34
CA PHE A 387 1.73 4.69 -1.63
C PHE A 387 1.38 3.36 -2.30
N TYR A 388 0.93 2.35 -1.54
CA TYR A 388 0.45 1.10 -2.13
C TYR A 388 -0.74 1.30 -3.07
N TRP A 389 -1.53 2.35 -2.91
CA TRP A 389 -2.67 2.66 -3.79
C TRP A 389 -2.20 2.92 -5.23
N ILE A 390 -1.02 3.52 -5.40
CA ILE A 390 -0.40 3.73 -6.71
C ILE A 390 0.38 2.51 -7.14
N PHE A 391 1.15 1.89 -6.22
CA PHE A 391 1.94 0.71 -6.56
C PHE A 391 1.07 -0.47 -7.02
N LEU A 392 -0.12 -0.64 -6.43
CA LEU A 392 -1.02 -1.74 -6.77
C LEU A 392 -2.15 -1.28 -7.71
N SER A 393 -2.05 -0.11 -8.33
CA SER A 393 -3.09 0.47 -9.18
C SER A 393 -3.42 -0.38 -10.41
N SER A 394 -2.45 -1.13 -10.93
CA SER A 394 -2.72 -2.05 -12.05
C SER A 394 -3.50 -3.29 -11.61
N ILE A 395 -3.55 -3.58 -10.31
CA ILE A 395 -4.21 -4.76 -9.74
C ILE A 395 -5.61 -4.40 -9.24
N GLU A 396 -5.73 -3.36 -8.43
CA GLU A 396 -6.97 -2.97 -7.75
C GLU A 396 -6.99 -1.46 -7.42
N GLN A 397 -8.18 -0.86 -7.48
CA GLN A 397 -8.47 0.45 -6.91
C GLN A 397 -8.69 0.33 -5.39
N TYR A 398 -7.99 1.09 -4.54
CA TYR A 398 -8.03 0.90 -3.06
C TYR A 398 -8.82 1.93 -2.23
N SER A 399 -9.56 2.87 -2.81
CA SER A 399 -10.33 3.84 -2.00
C SER A 399 -11.36 3.16 -1.09
N PHE A 400 -11.90 2.00 -1.51
CA PHE A 400 -12.88 1.24 -0.75
C PHE A 400 -12.40 0.83 0.66
N THR A 401 -11.08 0.81 0.89
CA THR A 401 -10.47 0.58 2.22
C THR A 401 -9.72 1.80 2.74
N THR A 402 -9.10 2.56 1.84
CA THR A 402 -8.20 3.67 2.18
C THR A 402 -8.94 4.89 2.68
N ILE A 403 -10.14 5.14 2.14
CA ILE A 403 -11.01 6.21 2.61
C ILE A 403 -11.93 5.61 3.68
N SER A 404 -11.41 5.51 4.90
CA SER A 404 -12.11 4.89 6.03
C SER A 404 -11.76 5.53 7.37
N LEU A 405 -12.64 5.34 8.37
CA LEU A 405 -12.37 5.74 9.75
C LEU A 405 -11.10 5.07 10.32
N PHE A 406 -10.80 3.85 9.92
CA PHE A 406 -9.60 3.14 10.38
C PHE A 406 -8.32 3.76 9.85
N THR A 407 -8.34 4.36 8.65
CA THR A 407 -7.22 5.14 8.14
C THR A 407 -7.03 6.43 8.92
N LEU A 408 -8.12 7.09 9.34
CA LEU A 408 -8.04 8.25 10.24
C LEU A 408 -7.43 7.85 11.60
N VAL A 409 -7.88 6.75 12.19
CA VAL A 409 -7.32 6.19 13.44
C VAL A 409 -5.83 5.92 13.27
N PHE A 410 -5.42 5.30 12.16
CA PHE A 410 -4.01 5.06 11.87
C PHE A 410 -3.21 6.38 11.85
N ILE A 411 -3.68 7.41 11.13
CA ILE A 411 -3.00 8.72 11.06
C ILE A 411 -2.84 9.34 12.46
N VAL A 412 -3.92 9.36 13.25
CA VAL A 412 -3.91 9.91 14.62
C VAL A 412 -2.91 9.16 15.50
N LEU A 413 -2.95 7.82 15.45
CA LEU A 413 -2.02 6.98 16.20
C LEU A 413 -0.57 7.20 15.78
N VAL A 414 -0.27 7.38 14.49
CA VAL A 414 1.08 7.73 14.03
C VAL A 414 1.57 9.01 14.69
N TYR A 415 0.75 10.07 14.74
CA TYR A 415 1.14 11.32 15.41
C TYR A 415 1.40 11.12 16.91
N LEU A 416 0.47 10.48 17.62
CA LEU A 416 0.57 10.28 19.07
C LEU A 416 1.76 9.40 19.45
N MET A 417 1.92 8.27 18.76
CA MET A 417 2.98 7.30 19.05
C MET A 417 4.35 7.85 18.63
N ALA A 418 4.47 8.51 17.47
CA ALA A 418 5.74 9.13 17.07
C ALA A 418 6.18 10.22 18.06
N PHE A 419 5.24 11.04 18.54
CA PHE A 419 5.51 12.02 19.58
C PHE A 419 5.99 11.36 20.88
N PHE A 420 5.32 10.29 21.32
CA PHE A 420 5.74 9.50 22.48
C PHE A 420 7.15 8.92 22.30
N TYR A 421 7.47 8.35 21.14
CA TYR A 421 8.76 7.71 20.91
C TYR A 421 9.91 8.69 20.77
N TRP A 422 9.74 9.77 20.01
CA TRP A 422 10.84 10.64 19.58
C TRP A 422 10.96 11.95 20.39
N ASN A 423 9.89 12.43 21.01
CA ASN A 423 9.87 13.76 21.64
C ASN A 423 9.65 13.76 23.15
N LEU A 424 9.06 12.70 23.72
CA LEU A 424 8.94 12.56 25.18
C LEU A 424 10.12 11.79 25.74
N ASP A 425 10.76 12.23 26.82
CA ASP A 425 11.76 11.45 27.54
C ASP A 425 11.48 11.48 29.04
N PHE A 426 11.75 10.37 29.73
CA PHE A 426 11.73 10.34 31.19
C PHE A 426 13.16 10.30 31.73
N HIS A 427 13.57 11.33 32.46
CA HIS A 427 14.89 11.43 33.07
C HIS A 427 14.74 11.79 34.56
N ARG A 428 15.22 10.89 35.44
CA ARG A 428 15.22 11.07 36.90
C ARG A 428 13.86 11.48 37.48
N GLY A 429 12.78 10.81 37.04
CA GLY A 429 11.42 11.09 37.48
C GLY A 429 10.76 12.34 36.88
N LYS A 430 11.45 13.07 35.99
CA LYS A 430 10.90 14.22 35.27
C LYS A 430 10.59 13.86 33.82
N LEU A 431 9.42 14.29 33.35
CA LEU A 431 9.05 14.27 31.93
C LEU A 431 9.75 15.43 31.22
N VAL A 432 10.52 15.13 30.20
CA VAL A 432 11.21 16.08 29.32
C VAL A 432 10.55 16.04 27.96
N ILE A 433 10.14 17.19 27.43
CA ILE A 433 9.52 17.31 26.10
C ILE A 433 10.50 18.03 25.18
N LYS A 434 10.96 17.36 24.13
CA LYS A 434 11.81 17.97 23.09
C LYS A 434 10.93 18.73 22.11
N LEU A 435 10.97 20.05 22.18
CA LEU A 435 10.21 20.93 21.27
C LEU A 435 10.94 21.20 19.95
N SER A 436 12.28 21.06 19.93
CA SER A 436 13.12 21.20 18.73
C SER A 436 13.87 19.90 18.43
N ASP A 437 13.90 19.49 17.16
CA ASP A 437 14.62 18.29 16.71
C ASP A 437 16.11 18.57 16.53
N THR A 438 16.87 18.42 17.62
CA THR A 438 18.34 18.61 17.63
C THR A 438 19.09 17.43 17.02
N SER A 439 18.40 16.37 16.58
CA SER A 439 19.04 15.18 16.00
C SER A 439 19.51 15.36 14.56
N ILE A 440 19.09 16.44 13.89
CA ILE A 440 19.33 16.69 12.47
C ILE A 440 20.56 17.57 12.30
N LYS A 441 21.59 17.06 11.61
CA LYS A 441 22.68 17.88 11.06
C LYS A 441 22.42 18.10 9.58
N SER A 442 22.59 19.34 9.11
CA SER A 442 22.24 19.72 7.74
C SER A 442 23.27 20.64 7.10
N GLU A 443 23.39 20.55 5.77
CA GLU A 443 24.22 21.41 4.92
C GLU A 443 23.40 21.97 3.75
N ASN A 444 23.83 23.09 3.18
CA ASN A 444 23.18 23.72 2.01
C ASN A 444 23.64 23.13 0.67
#